data_AF-A0A6J2TEE2-F1
#
_entry.id   AF-A0A6J2TEE2-F1
#
_cell.length_a   1.000
_cell.length_b   1.000
_cell.length_c   1.000
_cell.angle_alpha   90.00
_cell.angle_beta   90.00
_cell.angle_gamma   90.00
#
_symmetry.space_group_name_H-M   'P 1'
#
loop_
_entity.id
_entity.type
_entity.pdbx_description
1 polymer ?
#
loop_
_entity_poly.entity_id
_entity_poly.type
_entity_poly.pdbx_seq_one_letter_code
_entity_poly.pdbx_strand_id
1 'polypeptide(L)'
;MWKLLSATLTLLLLLALLSGFAASDCGCNKLRETKTNTKEEQLDSEQDQVCQQNARNKNTHYRDYYAELEPEIEGMSLIPGGSYHIGTDEPHFQADRESPERLVKLKDFYMDKYEVSNAKFAEFVEATKYNTEAERFGDSFLFRTLLTKEQRAQLEDFRVAGAPWWYKVSGVSWRNPNGPDSSIKGIEQHPVVHVSWHDAVAYCTWAGKRLPSEAEWEVACRGGKRGKLYPWGNKLMPKEQHWTNIWQGEFPDSNSAADGYEFTCPVDTFRQNIYDLYNIVGNVWEWTADLWQEGDTSPNPNRVKKGGSYLCHQSYCFRYRCAARSQNTDDSSAGNLGFRCAKDA
;
A
#
# COMPACT_ATOMS: atom_id res chain seq x y z
N MET A 1 -56.80 -7.18 56.00
CA MET A 1 -56.85 -6.29 57.18
C MET A 1 -55.76 -5.23 57.05
N TRP A 2 -56.20 -3.96 57.10
CA TRP A 2 -55.51 -2.67 57.31
C TRP A 2 -54.16 -2.35 56.62
N LYS A 3 -54.03 -1.29 55.80
CA LYS A 3 -54.30 0.18 55.93
C LYS A 3 -53.13 0.99 56.58
N LEU A 4 -52.49 1.80 55.73
CA LEU A 4 -52.25 3.26 55.82
C LEU A 4 -51.16 3.91 56.72
N LEU A 5 -50.62 5.00 56.13
CA LEU A 5 -50.04 6.27 56.66
C LEU A 5 -48.53 6.27 56.96
N SER A 6 -47.70 7.25 56.54
CA SER A 6 -47.86 8.71 56.31
C SER A 6 -46.73 9.24 55.39
N ALA A 7 -46.97 9.93 54.26
CA ALA A 7 -47.04 11.41 54.05
C ALA A 7 -45.77 12.19 54.47
N THR A 8 -45.06 12.94 53.60
CA THR A 8 -45.43 14.23 52.95
C THR A 8 -44.37 14.60 51.87
N LEU A 9 -44.73 14.92 50.62
CA LEU A 9 -45.06 16.25 50.02
C LEU A 9 -43.82 17.18 49.86
N THR A 10 -43.28 17.45 48.65
CA THR A 10 -43.80 18.54 47.79
C THR A 10 -43.42 18.40 46.31
N LEU A 11 -44.43 18.71 45.47
CA LEU A 11 -44.58 18.78 44.01
C LEU A 11 -44.38 20.27 43.60
N LEU A 12 -43.86 20.68 42.44
CA LEU A 12 -44.56 20.95 41.16
C LEU A 12 -43.52 21.53 40.16
N LEU A 13 -43.38 21.06 38.90
CA LEU A 13 -44.27 21.22 37.71
C LEU A 13 -44.44 22.69 37.26
N LEU A 14 -44.46 23.10 35.98
CA LEU A 14 -44.25 22.55 34.63
C LEU A 14 -44.53 23.72 33.63
N LEU A 15 -44.18 23.54 32.35
CA LEU A 15 -44.82 24.07 31.11
C LEU A 15 -44.08 25.14 30.26
N ALA A 16 -43.40 24.65 29.21
CA ALA A 16 -43.73 24.74 27.77
C ALA A 16 -44.79 25.81 27.34
N LEU A 17 -44.78 26.50 26.18
CA LEU A 17 -44.33 26.17 24.81
C LEU A 17 -44.61 27.41 23.88
N LEU A 18 -44.01 27.41 22.66
CA LEU A 18 -44.35 28.20 21.43
C LEU A 18 -43.84 29.65 21.34
N SER A 19 -43.36 30.22 20.23
CA SER A 19 -43.04 29.77 18.85
C SER A 19 -42.50 30.99 18.07
N GLY A 20 -41.56 30.79 17.14
CA GLY A 20 -41.41 31.63 15.94
C GLY A 20 -40.47 32.84 16.05
N PHE A 21 -39.34 32.81 15.37
CA PHE A 21 -39.13 33.48 14.07
C PHE A 21 -37.67 33.32 13.63
N ALA A 22 -37.50 32.95 12.36
CA ALA A 22 -36.24 32.92 11.64
C ALA A 22 -35.76 34.34 11.31
N ALA A 23 -34.44 34.54 11.22
CA ALA A 23 -33.77 35.08 10.03
C ALA A 23 -32.28 35.33 10.31
N SER A 24 -31.48 34.75 9.44
CA SER A 24 -30.10 35.11 9.09
C SER A 24 -30.04 36.41 8.27
N ASP A 25 -29.06 37.27 8.53
CA ASP A 25 -28.36 38.13 7.55
C ASP A 25 -27.18 38.79 8.31
N CYS A 26 -25.90 38.66 7.93
CA CYS A 26 -25.22 39.07 6.70
C CYS A 26 -25.24 40.60 6.48
N GLY A 27 -24.07 41.25 6.45
CA GLY A 27 -23.96 42.60 5.87
C GLY A 27 -22.92 43.55 6.48
N CYS A 28 -21.73 43.51 5.88
CA CYS A 28 -20.65 44.51 5.88
C CYS A 28 -21.05 45.99 5.98
N ASN A 29 -20.20 46.85 6.59
CA ASN A 29 -19.27 47.76 5.87
C ASN A 29 -18.61 48.85 6.74
N LYS A 30 -17.36 49.21 6.32
CA LYS A 30 -16.71 50.56 6.36
C LYS A 30 -16.22 51.04 7.75
N LEU A 31 -15.03 51.62 7.97
CA LEU A 31 -14.09 52.40 7.14
C LEU A 31 -12.74 52.61 7.88
N ARG A 32 -11.66 52.77 7.07
CA ARG A 32 -10.46 53.64 7.22
C ARG A 32 -9.47 53.54 8.41
N GLU A 33 -8.24 53.20 8.01
CA GLU A 33 -6.91 53.72 8.41
C GLU A 33 -6.76 54.57 9.69
N THR A 34 -5.87 54.12 10.57
CA THR A 34 -4.85 54.99 11.20
C THR A 34 -3.66 54.15 11.67
N LYS A 35 -2.46 54.57 11.28
CA LYS A 35 -1.18 54.04 11.77
C LYS A 35 -0.95 54.54 13.20
N THR A 36 -0.68 53.65 14.13
CA THR A 36 0.09 53.96 15.34
C THR A 36 0.93 52.76 15.73
N ASN A 37 2.18 53.09 16.04
CA ASN A 37 3.31 52.22 16.31
C ASN A 37 3.35 51.94 17.80
N THR A 38 3.17 50.70 18.24
CA THR A 38 3.50 50.26 19.61
C THR A 38 4.04 48.83 19.55
N LYS A 39 5.31 48.69 19.95
CA LYS A 39 5.94 47.42 20.29
C LYS A 39 5.40 46.98 21.65
N GLU A 40 4.75 45.83 21.72
CA GLU A 40 4.65 45.01 22.92
C GLU A 40 4.77 43.54 22.50
N GLU A 41 5.71 42.85 23.14
CA GLU A 41 6.03 41.44 22.96
C GLU A 41 4.89 40.54 23.45
N GLN A 42 4.43 39.60 22.62
CA GLN A 42 3.70 38.43 23.08
C GLN A 42 4.05 37.21 22.23
N LEU A 43 4.62 36.23 22.93
CA LEU A 43 4.96 34.84 22.56
C LEU A 43 4.53 34.38 21.17
N ASP A 44 5.53 34.23 20.30
CA ASP A 44 5.39 33.53 19.02
C ASP A 44 5.22 32.04 19.30
N SER A 45 4.05 31.50 19.00
CA SER A 45 3.87 30.06 18.85
C SER A 45 4.60 29.64 17.59
N GLU A 46 5.68 28.87 17.71
CA GLU A 46 6.28 28.14 16.60
C GLU A 46 5.23 27.19 15.99
N GLN A 47 4.45 27.71 15.05
CA GLN A 47 3.66 26.93 14.12
C GLN A 47 4.62 26.43 13.04
N ASP A 48 4.78 25.12 12.99
CA ASP A 48 5.49 24.35 11.96
C ASP A 48 5.34 24.97 10.56
N GLN A 49 6.32 25.78 10.14
CA GLN A 49 6.47 26.20 8.76
C GLN A 49 7.02 25.04 7.94
N VAL A 50 6.12 24.13 7.56
CA VAL A 50 6.31 23.31 6.36
C VAL A 50 6.31 24.28 5.19
N CYS A 51 7.49 24.48 4.58
CA CYS A 51 7.81 25.30 3.40
C CYS A 51 6.59 25.86 2.65
N GLN A 52 6.13 27.06 3.02
CA GLN A 52 5.25 27.84 2.14
C GLN A 52 6.11 28.72 1.24
N GLN A 53 6.33 28.28 0.01
CA GLN A 53 6.77 29.15 -1.07
C GLN A 53 5.68 29.25 -2.13
N ASN A 54 5.36 30.48 -2.52
CA ASN A 54 4.21 30.83 -3.33
C ASN A 54 4.33 30.29 -4.77
N ALA A 55 3.35 29.49 -5.17
CA ALA A 55 3.20 29.00 -6.54
C ALA A 55 2.90 30.12 -7.53
N ARG A 56 3.59 30.16 -8.67
CA ARG A 56 3.29 31.11 -9.78
C ARG A 56 2.15 30.66 -10.70
N ASN A 57 1.64 29.43 -10.57
CA ASN A 57 0.53 28.91 -11.37
C ASN A 57 -0.39 27.99 -10.56
N LYS A 58 -1.66 27.89 -10.99
CA LYS A 58 -2.74 27.13 -10.31
C LYS A 58 -2.62 25.60 -10.42
N ASN A 59 -1.52 25.07 -10.96
CA ASN A 59 -1.28 23.63 -11.02
C ASN A 59 -0.40 23.20 -9.84
N THR A 60 -0.89 22.27 -9.04
CA THR A 60 -0.25 21.77 -7.82
C THR A 60 0.59 20.52 -8.11
N HIS A 61 1.41 20.55 -9.16
CA HIS A 61 2.24 19.41 -9.53
C HIS A 61 3.66 19.59 -8.99
N TYR A 62 4.19 18.58 -8.28
CA TYR A 62 5.55 18.61 -7.71
C TYR A 62 6.63 18.79 -8.80
N ARG A 63 6.44 18.23 -10.00
CA ARG A 63 7.35 18.42 -11.15
C ARG A 63 7.37 19.85 -11.72
N ASP A 64 6.42 20.72 -11.40
CA ASP A 64 6.45 22.12 -11.88
C ASP A 64 7.59 22.93 -11.23
N TYR A 65 8.22 22.40 -10.18
CA TYR A 65 9.33 23.03 -9.46
C TYR A 65 10.72 22.50 -9.83
N TYR A 66 10.84 21.30 -10.42
CA TYR A 66 12.14 20.60 -10.58
C TYR A 66 12.35 19.89 -11.93
N ALA A 67 11.48 20.10 -12.93
CA ALA A 67 11.57 19.41 -14.23
C ALA A 67 12.89 19.63 -15.00
N GLU A 68 13.66 20.66 -14.68
CA GLU A 68 14.87 21.04 -15.44
C GLU A 68 16.19 20.54 -14.82
N LEU A 69 16.18 19.90 -13.64
CA LEU A 69 17.41 19.69 -12.86
C LEU A 69 17.89 18.24 -12.75
N GLU A 70 17.15 17.25 -13.22
CA GLU A 70 17.54 15.83 -13.07
C GLU A 70 17.32 14.99 -14.33
N PRO A 71 18.21 14.02 -14.62
CA PRO A 71 18.02 13.12 -15.74
C PRO A 71 16.78 12.27 -15.52
N GLU A 72 15.78 12.41 -16.39
CA GLU A 72 14.60 11.57 -16.38
C GLU A 72 15.02 10.11 -16.70
N ILE A 73 15.06 9.26 -15.66
CA ILE A 73 15.24 7.83 -15.86
C ILE A 73 13.90 7.26 -16.31
N GLU A 74 13.85 6.80 -17.56
CA GLU A 74 12.66 6.23 -18.17
C GLU A 74 12.03 5.14 -17.27
N GLY A 75 10.73 5.27 -17.01
CA GLY A 75 9.98 4.32 -16.18
C GLY A 75 10.18 4.45 -14.66
N MET A 76 10.99 5.39 -14.18
CA MET A 76 11.20 5.64 -12.75
C MET A 76 10.72 7.03 -12.33
N SER A 77 10.42 7.17 -11.04
CA SER A 77 10.10 8.44 -10.39
C SER A 77 11.16 8.76 -9.35
N LEU A 78 11.64 10.00 -9.37
CA LEU A 78 12.45 10.55 -8.29
C LEU A 78 11.60 10.68 -7.03
N ILE A 79 12.08 10.09 -5.95
CA ILE A 79 11.56 10.25 -4.60
C ILE A 79 12.54 11.16 -3.86
N PRO A 80 12.11 12.38 -3.47
CA PRO A 80 13.00 13.26 -2.72
C PRO A 80 13.40 12.64 -1.40
N GLY A 81 14.66 12.83 -1.04
CA GLY A 81 15.24 12.53 0.25
C GLY A 81 14.80 13.54 1.31
N GLY A 82 15.04 13.18 2.56
CA GLY A 82 14.58 13.95 3.69
C GLY A 82 14.43 13.11 4.95
N SER A 83 13.75 13.68 5.94
CA SER A 83 13.39 12.98 7.17
C SER A 83 11.90 12.62 7.14
N TYR A 84 11.59 11.34 7.27
CA TYR A 84 10.25 10.80 7.13
C TYR A 84 9.84 9.98 8.34
N HIS A 85 8.57 10.05 8.71
CA HIS A 85 7.98 9.12 9.66
C HIS A 85 7.49 7.87 8.92
N ILE A 86 7.95 6.70 9.34
CA ILE A 86 7.51 5.39 8.86
C ILE A 86 7.01 4.53 10.03
N GLY A 87 6.21 3.51 9.72
CA GLY A 87 5.47 2.73 10.71
C GLY A 87 4.21 3.43 11.20
N THR A 88 3.66 2.93 12.32
CA THR A 88 2.50 3.48 13.01
C THR A 88 2.51 3.05 14.48
N ASP A 89 2.15 3.95 15.39
CA ASP A 89 1.92 3.59 16.81
C ASP A 89 0.57 2.90 17.05
N GLU A 90 -0.27 2.84 16.01
CA GLU A 90 -1.57 2.15 16.01
C GLU A 90 -1.53 0.97 15.01
N PRO A 91 -0.77 -0.10 15.30
CA PRO A 91 -0.67 -1.24 14.39
C PRO A 91 -1.98 -2.03 14.38
N HIS A 92 -2.43 -2.43 13.19
CA HIS A 92 -3.63 -3.26 13.08
C HIS A 92 -3.36 -4.70 13.54
N PHE A 93 -2.21 -5.26 13.15
CA PHE A 93 -1.73 -6.55 13.60
C PHE A 93 -0.45 -6.37 14.42
N GLN A 94 -0.53 -6.60 15.73
CA GLN A 94 0.64 -6.44 16.64
C GLN A 94 1.80 -7.36 16.24
N ALA A 95 1.50 -8.55 15.71
CA ALA A 95 2.50 -9.52 15.28
C ALA A 95 3.37 -9.02 14.10
N ASP A 96 2.87 -8.07 13.31
CA ASP A 96 3.58 -7.55 12.13
C ASP A 96 4.61 -6.46 12.48
N ARG A 97 4.63 -5.99 13.74
CA ARG A 97 5.59 -4.98 14.22
C ARG A 97 5.57 -3.72 13.33
N GLU A 98 4.38 -3.23 12.98
CA GLU A 98 4.24 -1.94 12.28
C GLU A 98 4.63 -0.75 13.19
N SER A 99 4.62 -0.97 14.51
CA SER A 99 5.04 -0.03 15.55
C SER A 99 6.50 -0.24 15.98
N PRO A 100 7.15 0.81 16.54
CA PRO A 100 6.67 2.18 16.69
C PRO A 100 6.76 2.99 15.38
N GLU A 101 6.01 4.10 15.31
CA GLU A 101 6.31 5.15 14.34
C GLU A 101 7.73 5.69 14.64
N ARG A 102 8.57 5.78 13.62
CA ARG A 102 9.96 6.23 13.78
C ARG A 102 10.40 7.13 12.64
N LEU A 103 11.31 8.04 12.97
CA LEU A 103 11.93 8.93 12.00
C LEU A 103 13.09 8.22 11.28
N VAL A 104 13.08 8.25 9.96
CA VAL A 104 14.19 7.77 9.11
C VAL A 104 14.69 8.89 8.22
N LYS A 105 15.99 8.87 7.89
CA LYS A 105 16.61 9.79 6.93
C LYS A 105 16.96 9.03 5.66
N LEU A 106 16.43 9.49 4.52
CA LEU A 106 16.71 8.93 3.21
C LEU A 106 17.39 9.99 2.33
N LYS A 107 18.26 9.53 1.43
CA LYS A 107 18.74 10.35 0.31
C LYS A 107 17.70 10.34 -0.81
N ASP A 108 17.89 11.21 -1.80
CA ASP A 108 17.14 11.09 -3.05
C ASP A 108 17.41 9.71 -3.68
N PHE A 109 16.37 9.12 -4.26
CA PHE A 109 16.46 7.86 -4.98
C PHE A 109 15.36 7.78 -6.04
N TYR A 110 15.56 6.94 -7.03
CA TYR A 110 14.57 6.61 -8.05
C TYR A 110 13.83 5.33 -7.66
N MET A 111 12.51 5.31 -7.85
CA MET A 111 11.66 4.12 -7.69
C MET A 111 10.94 3.82 -9.01
N ASP A 112 10.84 2.56 -9.39
CA ASP A 112 10.01 2.16 -10.54
C ASP A 112 8.55 2.59 -10.34
N LYS A 113 7.98 3.22 -11.37
CA LYS A 113 6.58 3.65 -11.36
C LYS A 113 5.61 2.48 -11.25
N TYR A 114 6.00 1.36 -11.83
CA TYR A 114 5.21 0.17 -12.02
C TYR A 114 5.88 -1.03 -11.32
N GLU A 115 5.09 -2.03 -10.98
CA GLU A 115 5.61 -3.37 -10.71
C GLU A 115 6.33 -3.91 -11.97
N VAL A 116 7.30 -4.82 -11.81
CA VAL A 116 7.95 -5.46 -12.96
C VAL A 116 6.92 -6.33 -13.69
N SER A 117 6.67 -6.06 -14.97
CA SER A 117 5.70 -6.81 -15.76
C SER A 117 6.25 -8.13 -16.29
N ASN A 118 5.35 -9.04 -16.69
CA ASN A 118 5.73 -10.29 -17.37
C ASN A 118 6.59 -10.04 -18.62
N ALA A 119 6.28 -9.02 -19.42
CA ALA A 119 7.06 -8.64 -20.59
C ALA A 119 8.50 -8.25 -20.21
N LYS A 120 8.64 -7.40 -19.19
CA LYS A 120 9.94 -6.93 -18.69
C LYS A 120 10.76 -8.07 -18.09
N PHE A 121 10.12 -8.97 -17.34
CA PHE A 121 10.80 -10.15 -16.79
C PHE A 121 11.19 -11.14 -17.89
N ALA A 122 10.38 -11.29 -18.95
CA ALA A 122 10.72 -12.12 -20.10
C ALA A 122 11.97 -11.61 -20.84
N GLU A 123 12.15 -10.29 -21.00
CA GLU A 123 13.39 -9.69 -21.54
C GLU A 123 14.62 -10.13 -20.73
N PHE A 124 14.54 -10.07 -19.39
CA PHE A 124 15.60 -10.52 -18.49
C PHE A 124 15.92 -12.00 -18.70
N VAL A 125 14.90 -12.86 -18.69
CA VAL A 125 15.10 -14.31 -18.83
C VAL A 125 15.62 -14.66 -20.22
N GLU A 126 15.18 -13.97 -21.27
CA GLU A 126 15.69 -14.16 -22.62
C GLU A 126 17.18 -13.81 -22.71
N ALA A 127 17.58 -12.69 -22.13
CA ALA A 127 18.95 -12.19 -22.16
C ALA A 127 19.92 -13.06 -21.33
N THR A 128 19.46 -13.59 -20.20
CA THR A 128 20.34 -14.25 -19.21
C THR A 128 20.18 -15.78 -19.15
N LYS A 129 19.10 -16.31 -19.76
CA LYS A 129 18.66 -17.70 -19.59
C LYS A 129 18.41 -18.07 -18.12
N TYR A 130 18.03 -17.09 -17.31
CA TYR A 130 17.76 -17.27 -15.89
C TYR A 130 16.63 -18.26 -15.64
N ASN A 131 16.77 -19.05 -14.58
CA ASN A 131 15.83 -20.08 -14.15
C ASN A 131 15.37 -19.78 -12.73
N THR A 132 14.08 -19.46 -12.54
CA THR A 132 13.57 -19.00 -11.25
C THR A 132 13.62 -20.09 -10.19
N GLU A 133 13.47 -19.73 -8.92
CA GLU A 133 13.42 -20.73 -7.85
C GLU A 133 12.18 -21.61 -7.94
N ALA A 134 11.04 -21.07 -8.35
CA ALA A 134 9.85 -21.87 -8.65
C ALA A 134 10.11 -22.92 -9.75
N GLU A 135 10.80 -22.54 -10.82
CA GLU A 135 11.18 -23.46 -11.89
C GLU A 135 12.22 -24.50 -11.43
N ARG A 136 13.17 -24.12 -10.55
CA ARG A 136 14.20 -25.02 -9.98
C ARG A 136 13.63 -26.01 -8.95
N PHE A 137 12.73 -25.56 -8.09
CA PHE A 137 12.02 -26.42 -7.14
C PHE A 137 10.96 -27.28 -7.83
N GLY A 138 10.42 -26.81 -8.95
CA GLY A 138 9.40 -27.50 -9.74
C GLY A 138 7.98 -27.31 -9.20
N ASP A 139 7.78 -26.35 -8.30
CA ASP A 139 6.49 -26.03 -7.69
C ASP A 139 6.41 -24.58 -7.19
N SER A 140 5.19 -24.09 -6.99
CA SER A 140 4.91 -22.80 -6.35
C SER A 140 3.50 -22.81 -5.75
N PHE A 141 3.08 -21.71 -5.13
CA PHE A 141 1.80 -21.62 -4.43
C PHE A 141 0.69 -21.00 -5.29
N LEU A 142 -0.44 -21.71 -5.43
CA LEU A 142 -1.68 -21.23 -6.04
C LEU A 142 -2.78 -21.02 -5.02
N PHE A 143 -3.61 -20.00 -5.27
CA PHE A 143 -4.78 -19.73 -4.46
C PHE A 143 -5.95 -20.64 -4.85
N ARG A 144 -6.78 -21.02 -3.89
CA ARG A 144 -7.81 -22.06 -4.03
C ARG A 144 -8.81 -21.86 -5.17
N THR A 145 -9.08 -20.62 -5.60
CA THR A 145 -10.03 -20.33 -6.68
C THR A 145 -9.48 -20.68 -8.06
N LEU A 146 -8.15 -20.79 -8.19
CA LEU A 146 -7.48 -21.25 -9.41
C LEU A 146 -7.49 -22.78 -9.56
N LEU A 147 -8.03 -23.50 -8.57
CA LEU A 147 -8.08 -24.96 -8.55
C LEU A 147 -9.51 -25.47 -8.64
N THR A 148 -9.70 -26.60 -9.32
CA THR A 148 -10.98 -27.31 -9.30
C THR A 148 -11.23 -27.98 -7.94
N LYS A 149 -12.46 -28.45 -7.68
CA LYS A 149 -12.77 -29.19 -6.44
C LYS A 149 -11.94 -30.47 -6.33
N GLU A 150 -11.73 -31.15 -7.44
CA GLU A 150 -10.99 -32.40 -7.54
C GLU A 150 -9.49 -32.17 -7.25
N GLN A 151 -8.90 -31.13 -7.84
CA GLN A 151 -7.51 -30.75 -7.56
C GLN A 151 -7.31 -30.40 -6.08
N ARG A 152 -8.23 -29.64 -5.47
CA ARG A 152 -8.14 -29.31 -4.04
C ARG A 152 -8.22 -30.54 -3.15
N ALA A 153 -9.07 -31.51 -3.47
CA ALA A 153 -9.17 -32.74 -2.71
C ALA A 153 -7.88 -33.59 -2.80
N GLN A 154 -7.23 -33.60 -3.97
CA GLN A 154 -5.95 -34.30 -4.17
C GLN A 154 -4.77 -33.61 -3.47
N LEU A 155 -4.83 -32.30 -3.31
CA LEU A 155 -3.76 -31.48 -2.75
C LEU A 155 -4.00 -31.06 -1.29
N GLU A 156 -4.94 -31.70 -0.59
CA GLU A 156 -5.36 -31.32 0.76
C GLU A 156 -4.19 -31.31 1.77
N ASP A 157 -3.27 -32.26 1.64
CA ASP A 157 -2.05 -32.38 2.46
C ASP A 157 -0.95 -31.38 2.09
N PHE A 158 -1.06 -30.72 0.93
CA PHE A 158 -0.10 -29.75 0.40
C PHE A 158 -0.55 -28.29 0.64
N ARG A 159 -1.47 -28.09 1.57
CA ARG A 159 -1.94 -26.76 1.96
C ARG A 159 -1.04 -26.11 2.99
N VAL A 160 -0.99 -24.79 2.96
CA VAL A 160 -0.33 -24.01 4.01
C VAL A 160 -1.19 -24.05 5.27
N ALA A 161 -0.68 -24.61 6.37
CA ALA A 161 -1.43 -24.79 7.62
C ALA A 161 -2.02 -23.48 8.17
N GLY A 162 -1.27 -22.38 8.11
CA GLY A 162 -1.72 -21.05 8.57
C GLY A 162 -2.64 -20.32 7.58
N ALA A 163 -2.81 -20.84 6.37
CA ALA A 163 -3.59 -20.22 5.31
C ALA A 163 -4.11 -21.29 4.33
N PRO A 164 -5.15 -22.07 4.71
CA PRO A 164 -5.57 -23.29 4.01
C PRO A 164 -6.16 -23.05 2.61
N TRP A 165 -6.22 -21.80 2.15
CA TRP A 165 -6.56 -21.45 0.77
C TRP A 165 -5.35 -21.43 -0.17
N TRP A 166 -4.13 -21.61 0.34
CA TRP A 166 -2.91 -21.76 -0.47
C TRP A 166 -2.51 -23.21 -0.61
N TYR A 167 -2.30 -23.62 -1.85
CA TYR A 167 -1.90 -24.98 -2.23
C TYR A 167 -0.54 -24.93 -2.90
N LYS A 168 0.36 -25.82 -2.50
CA LYS A 168 1.63 -26.07 -3.20
C LYS A 168 1.33 -26.93 -4.45
N VAL A 169 1.64 -26.41 -5.63
CA VAL A 169 1.28 -27.04 -6.92
C VAL A 169 2.51 -27.19 -7.79
N SER A 170 2.73 -28.42 -8.28
CA SER A 170 3.83 -28.73 -9.19
C SER A 170 3.66 -28.10 -10.56
N GLY A 171 4.78 -27.73 -11.17
CA GLY A 171 4.83 -27.21 -12.53
C GLY A 171 4.30 -25.77 -12.68
N VAL A 172 4.13 -25.03 -11.58
CA VAL A 172 3.69 -23.63 -11.60
C VAL A 172 4.88 -22.70 -11.42
N SER A 173 4.96 -21.67 -12.25
CA SER A 173 6.03 -20.66 -12.26
C SER A 173 5.52 -19.34 -12.83
N TRP A 174 6.42 -18.36 -12.98
CA TRP A 174 6.11 -17.07 -13.60
C TRP A 174 5.58 -17.20 -15.04
N ARG A 175 5.93 -18.27 -15.77
CA ARG A 175 5.50 -18.50 -17.16
C ARG A 175 4.06 -18.97 -17.28
N ASN A 176 3.56 -19.61 -16.23
CA ASN A 176 2.25 -20.24 -16.14
C ASN A 176 1.63 -19.97 -14.76
N PRO A 177 1.34 -18.68 -14.46
CA PRO A 177 1.05 -18.22 -13.11
C PRO A 177 -0.32 -18.65 -12.56
N ASN A 178 -1.21 -19.14 -13.42
CA ASN A 178 -2.56 -19.54 -13.04
C ASN A 178 -2.76 -21.07 -13.07
N GLY A 179 -1.66 -21.83 -13.14
CA GLY A 179 -1.70 -23.30 -13.21
C GLY A 179 -0.80 -23.87 -14.31
N PRO A 180 -0.50 -25.19 -14.27
CA PRO A 180 0.45 -25.83 -15.19
C PRO A 180 0.14 -25.61 -16.68
N ASP A 181 -1.15 -25.59 -17.03
CA ASP A 181 -1.64 -25.42 -18.40
C ASP A 181 -1.88 -23.95 -18.79
N SER A 182 -1.61 -23.01 -17.88
CA SER A 182 -1.75 -21.58 -18.14
C SER A 182 -0.53 -21.00 -18.84
N SER A 183 -0.63 -19.76 -19.31
CA SER A 183 0.52 -19.02 -19.85
C SER A 183 0.38 -17.52 -19.59
N ILE A 184 1.47 -16.77 -19.76
CA ILE A 184 1.45 -15.30 -19.71
C ILE A 184 0.88 -14.62 -20.96
N LYS A 185 0.42 -15.38 -21.95
CA LYS A 185 -0.14 -14.81 -23.20
C LYS A 185 -1.42 -14.03 -22.90
N GLY A 186 -1.45 -12.76 -23.30
CA GLY A 186 -2.56 -11.83 -23.02
C GLY A 186 -2.48 -11.14 -21.66
N ILE A 187 -1.47 -11.44 -20.84
CA ILE A 187 -1.19 -10.77 -19.56
C ILE A 187 0.27 -10.29 -19.49
N GLU A 188 0.85 -9.93 -20.63
CA GLU A 188 2.24 -9.48 -20.74
C GLU A 188 2.50 -8.20 -19.93
N GLN A 189 1.48 -7.35 -19.76
CA GLN A 189 1.55 -6.11 -18.99
C GLN A 189 1.07 -6.25 -17.53
N HIS A 190 0.74 -7.47 -17.07
CA HIS A 190 0.48 -7.74 -15.66
C HIS A 190 1.79 -7.93 -14.90
N PRO A 191 1.82 -7.75 -13.57
CA PRO A 191 3.02 -7.97 -12.77
C PRO A 191 3.48 -9.42 -12.88
N VAL A 192 4.79 -9.62 -12.92
CA VAL A 192 5.38 -10.95 -12.78
C VAL A 192 5.15 -11.46 -11.36
N VAL A 193 4.74 -12.73 -11.25
CA VAL A 193 4.49 -13.43 -9.98
C VAL A 193 5.23 -14.77 -9.96
N HIS A 194 5.16 -15.49 -8.84
CA HIS A 194 5.98 -16.70 -8.61
C HIS A 194 7.49 -16.45 -8.72
N VAL A 195 7.90 -15.26 -8.29
CA VAL A 195 9.31 -14.85 -8.22
C VAL A 195 9.73 -14.76 -6.76
N SER A 196 10.85 -15.41 -6.43
CA SER A 196 11.43 -15.32 -5.10
C SER A 196 12.16 -14.00 -4.88
N TRP A 197 12.65 -13.78 -3.66
CA TRP A 197 13.47 -12.61 -3.38
C TRP A 197 14.78 -12.66 -4.18
N HIS A 198 15.37 -13.84 -4.34
CA HIS A 198 16.57 -14.02 -5.17
C HIS A 198 16.31 -13.70 -6.64
N ASP A 199 15.17 -14.13 -7.18
CA ASP A 199 14.77 -13.84 -8.56
C ASP A 199 14.60 -12.32 -8.77
N ALA A 200 13.98 -11.65 -7.80
CA ALA A 200 13.80 -10.20 -7.82
C ALA A 200 15.13 -9.43 -7.77
N VAL A 201 16.05 -9.85 -6.91
CA VAL A 201 17.41 -9.27 -6.83
C VAL A 201 18.20 -9.49 -8.11
N ALA A 202 18.15 -10.70 -8.69
CA ALA A 202 18.81 -11.01 -9.94
C ALA A 202 18.31 -10.12 -11.08
N TYR A 203 16.99 -9.95 -11.19
CA TYR A 203 16.38 -9.04 -12.16
C TYR A 203 16.84 -7.59 -11.95
N CYS A 204 16.68 -7.05 -10.73
CA CYS A 204 17.01 -5.64 -10.49
C CYS A 204 18.50 -5.39 -10.74
N THR A 205 19.38 -6.33 -10.37
CA THR A 205 20.82 -6.22 -10.64
C THR A 205 21.11 -6.21 -12.14
N TRP A 206 20.49 -7.11 -12.91
CA TRP A 206 20.61 -7.12 -14.38
C TRP A 206 20.13 -5.80 -15.01
N ALA A 207 19.06 -5.21 -14.48
CA ALA A 207 18.53 -3.93 -14.93
C ALA A 207 19.37 -2.71 -14.48
N GLY A 208 20.48 -2.91 -13.77
CA GLY A 208 21.31 -1.82 -13.22
C GLY A 208 20.62 -1.06 -12.08
N LYS A 209 19.81 -1.76 -11.30
CA LYS A 209 18.98 -1.29 -10.19
C LYS A 209 19.20 -2.17 -8.95
N ARG A 210 18.37 -2.01 -7.93
CA ARG A 210 18.30 -2.82 -6.70
C ARG A 210 16.86 -2.96 -6.23
N LEU A 211 16.58 -3.82 -5.26
CA LEU A 211 15.32 -3.73 -4.51
C LEU A 211 15.34 -2.46 -3.64
N PRO A 212 14.18 -1.82 -3.40
CA PRO A 212 14.07 -0.77 -2.40
C PRO A 212 14.23 -1.36 -1.00
N SER A 213 14.77 -0.57 -0.08
CA SER A 213 14.58 -0.85 1.35
C SER A 213 13.11 -0.71 1.74
N GLU A 214 12.70 -1.33 2.85
CA GLU A 214 11.36 -1.17 3.41
C GLU A 214 11.04 0.31 3.67
N ALA A 215 12.02 1.07 4.15
CA ALA A 215 11.86 2.50 4.43
C ALA A 215 11.64 3.31 3.14
N GLU A 216 12.45 3.10 2.11
CA GLU A 216 12.27 3.74 0.79
C GLU A 216 10.91 3.41 0.20
N TRP A 217 10.52 2.13 0.25
CA TRP A 217 9.23 1.67 -0.24
C TRP A 217 8.07 2.37 0.47
N GLU A 218 8.11 2.45 1.80
CA GLU A 218 7.02 3.06 2.56
C GLU A 218 6.94 4.59 2.36
N VAL A 219 8.08 5.28 2.27
CA VAL A 219 8.13 6.71 1.95
C VAL A 219 7.57 6.98 0.55
N ALA A 220 7.95 6.15 -0.43
CA ALA A 220 7.42 6.21 -1.78
C ALA A 220 5.90 5.97 -1.79
N CYS A 221 5.41 4.94 -1.07
CA CYS A 221 3.99 4.62 -0.93
C CYS A 221 3.20 5.81 -0.38
N ARG A 222 3.69 6.43 0.70
CA ARG A 222 3.01 7.53 1.39
C ARG A 222 2.84 8.79 0.53
N GLY A 223 3.62 8.96 -0.54
CA GLY A 223 3.43 10.05 -1.50
C GLY A 223 3.42 11.43 -0.82
N GLY A 224 4.40 11.67 0.04
CA GLY A 224 4.56 12.93 0.79
C GLY A 224 3.62 13.13 1.98
N LYS A 225 2.81 12.12 2.37
CA LYS A 225 1.81 12.25 3.46
C LYS A 225 2.23 11.50 4.72
N ARG A 226 2.17 12.16 5.86
CA ARG A 226 2.33 11.54 7.19
C ARG A 226 1.01 11.00 7.72
N GLY A 227 1.04 9.87 8.41
CA GLY A 227 -0.11 9.34 9.17
C GLY A 227 -1.33 8.97 8.31
N LYS A 228 -1.15 8.67 7.02
CA LYS A 228 -2.22 8.18 6.14
C LYS A 228 -2.15 6.68 5.97
N LEU A 229 -3.32 6.04 5.88
CA LEU A 229 -3.46 4.60 5.70
C LEU A 229 -3.01 4.16 4.29
N TYR A 230 -3.50 4.87 3.27
CA TYR A 230 -3.28 4.58 1.86
C TYR A 230 -2.46 5.70 1.19
N PRO A 231 -1.84 5.44 0.01
CA PRO A 231 -1.10 6.46 -0.75
C PRO A 231 -1.90 7.75 -1.03
N TRP A 232 -3.22 7.61 -1.19
CA TRP A 232 -4.14 8.70 -1.49
C TRP A 232 -4.84 9.30 -0.26
N GLY A 233 -4.80 8.66 0.92
CA GLY A 233 -5.47 9.15 2.13
C GLY A 233 -6.01 8.05 3.04
N ASN A 234 -7.10 8.33 3.77
CA ASN A 234 -7.67 7.41 4.76
C ASN A 234 -8.98 6.75 4.32
N LYS A 235 -9.65 7.28 3.29
CA LYS A 235 -10.85 6.65 2.72
C LYS A 235 -10.42 5.65 1.64
N LEU A 236 -10.85 4.40 1.76
CA LEU A 236 -10.49 3.33 0.81
C LEU A 236 -11.00 3.65 -0.60
N MET A 237 -12.24 4.14 -0.72
CA MET A 237 -12.87 4.54 -1.98
C MET A 237 -13.20 6.04 -1.99
N PRO A 238 -12.23 6.93 -2.25
CA PRO A 238 -12.51 8.34 -2.47
C PRO A 238 -13.49 8.50 -3.63
N LYS A 239 -14.55 9.30 -3.44
CA LYS A 239 -15.61 9.50 -4.43
C LYS A 239 -16.28 8.20 -4.92
N GLU A 240 -16.33 7.18 -4.07
CA GLU A 240 -16.90 5.86 -4.39
C GLU A 240 -16.22 5.17 -5.59
N GLN A 241 -14.93 5.45 -5.80
CA GLN A 241 -14.11 4.85 -6.86
C GLN A 241 -13.07 3.91 -6.25
N HIS A 242 -12.78 2.82 -6.97
CA HIS A 242 -11.64 1.95 -6.65
C HIS A 242 -10.33 2.61 -7.09
N TRP A 243 -9.32 2.55 -6.22
CA TRP A 243 -7.97 3.12 -6.43
C TRP A 243 -6.88 2.05 -6.36
N THR A 244 -7.27 0.79 -6.25
CA THR A 244 -6.38 -0.34 -6.02
C THR A 244 -7.13 -1.61 -6.37
N ASN A 245 -6.37 -2.60 -6.85
CA ASN A 245 -6.85 -3.97 -7.05
C ASN A 245 -6.71 -4.76 -5.75
N ILE A 246 -7.82 -5.13 -5.11
CA ILE A 246 -7.91 -5.91 -3.86
C ILE A 246 -9.15 -6.82 -3.91
N TRP A 247 -9.42 -7.60 -2.89
CA TRP A 247 -10.60 -8.47 -2.89
C TRP A 247 -11.87 -7.68 -2.56
N GLN A 248 -13.00 -7.99 -3.21
CA GLN A 248 -14.33 -7.57 -2.78
C GLN A 248 -15.28 -8.77 -2.67
N GLY A 249 -16.08 -8.82 -1.61
CA GLY A 249 -16.98 -9.94 -1.34
C GLY A 249 -16.52 -10.78 -0.15
N GLU A 250 -16.89 -12.06 -0.15
CA GLU A 250 -16.63 -12.97 0.97
C GLU A 250 -15.36 -13.79 0.73
N PHE A 251 -14.25 -13.33 1.28
CA PHE A 251 -12.99 -14.07 1.26
C PHE A 251 -13.10 -15.36 2.10
N PRO A 252 -12.56 -16.52 1.64
CA PRO A 252 -11.83 -16.76 0.39
C PRO A 252 -12.70 -17.35 -0.75
N ASP A 253 -14.02 -17.34 -0.61
CA ASP A 253 -14.93 -18.15 -1.43
C ASP A 253 -15.53 -17.38 -2.63
N SER A 254 -15.70 -16.06 -2.53
CA SER A 254 -16.33 -15.24 -3.58
C SER A 254 -15.66 -13.87 -3.73
N ASN A 255 -15.06 -13.62 -4.90
CA ASN A 255 -14.58 -12.31 -5.34
C ASN A 255 -15.57 -11.72 -6.35
N SER A 256 -16.15 -10.56 -6.06
CA SER A 256 -17.08 -9.88 -6.97
C SER A 256 -16.37 -9.10 -8.10
N ALA A 257 -15.04 -8.92 -8.02
CA ALA A 257 -14.25 -8.12 -8.96
C ALA A 257 -14.85 -6.71 -9.17
N ALA A 258 -15.30 -6.07 -8.10
CA ALA A 258 -15.96 -4.76 -8.17
C ALA A 258 -14.98 -3.64 -8.59
N ASP A 259 -13.69 -3.83 -8.34
CA ASP A 259 -12.61 -2.98 -8.87
C ASP A 259 -12.27 -3.24 -10.35
N GLY A 260 -12.91 -4.24 -10.97
CA GLY A 260 -12.71 -4.62 -12.36
C GLY A 260 -11.79 -5.84 -12.57
N TYR A 261 -11.18 -6.39 -11.51
CA TYR A 261 -10.20 -7.46 -11.62
C TYR A 261 -10.42 -8.59 -10.61
N GLU A 262 -10.48 -9.83 -11.09
CA GLU A 262 -10.56 -11.01 -10.23
C GLU A 262 -9.17 -11.45 -9.71
N PHE A 263 -8.15 -11.25 -10.53
CA PHE A 263 -6.75 -11.60 -10.27
C PHE A 263 -5.86 -10.35 -10.33
N THR A 264 -4.64 -10.45 -10.88
CA THR A 264 -3.80 -9.27 -11.15
C THR A 264 -4.41 -8.37 -12.22
N CYS A 265 -4.02 -7.11 -12.22
CA CYS A 265 -4.33 -6.12 -13.25
C CYS A 265 -3.03 -5.62 -13.94
N PRO A 266 -3.12 -4.94 -15.10
CA PRO A 266 -1.96 -4.32 -15.73
C PRO A 266 -1.23 -3.36 -14.79
N VAL A 267 0.10 -3.36 -14.85
CA VAL A 267 0.96 -2.63 -13.89
C VAL A 267 0.79 -1.11 -13.94
N ASP A 268 0.27 -0.57 -15.03
CA ASP A 268 -0.04 0.84 -15.25
C ASP A 268 -1.49 1.22 -14.87
N THR A 269 -2.22 0.30 -14.24
CA THR A 269 -3.56 0.55 -13.70
C THR A 269 -3.45 1.23 -12.33
N PHE A 270 -4.42 2.09 -11.99
CA PHE A 270 -4.52 2.81 -10.72
C PHE A 270 -3.27 3.63 -10.36
N ARG A 271 -3.23 4.89 -10.82
CA ARG A 271 -2.27 5.87 -10.33
C ARG A 271 -2.61 6.29 -8.89
N GLN A 272 -1.73 6.05 -7.93
CA GLN A 272 -2.09 6.11 -6.51
C GLN A 272 -1.60 7.34 -5.75
N ASN A 273 -0.53 8.02 -6.21
CA ASN A 273 0.01 9.16 -5.46
C ASN A 273 0.70 10.24 -6.33
N ILE A 274 1.29 11.24 -5.66
CA ILE A 274 1.94 12.39 -6.31
C ILE A 274 3.28 12.04 -6.97
N TYR A 275 3.89 10.92 -6.58
CA TYR A 275 5.16 10.44 -7.12
C TYR A 275 4.95 9.58 -8.38
N ASP A 276 3.76 9.61 -8.97
CA ASP A 276 3.45 8.89 -10.21
C ASP A 276 3.62 7.37 -10.08
N LEU A 277 3.38 6.84 -8.89
CA LEU A 277 3.44 5.40 -8.60
C LEU A 277 2.06 4.76 -8.78
N TYR A 278 2.09 3.56 -9.36
CA TYR A 278 0.93 2.75 -9.70
C TYR A 278 0.97 1.46 -8.90
N ASN A 279 -0.21 0.98 -8.46
CA ASN A 279 -0.37 -0.26 -7.71
C ASN A 279 0.63 -0.49 -6.55
N ILE A 280 1.16 0.58 -5.92
CA ILE A 280 2.08 0.41 -4.78
C ILE A 280 1.37 -0.15 -3.54
N VAL A 281 0.05 -0.06 -3.47
CA VAL A 281 -0.76 -0.95 -2.62
C VAL A 281 -1.72 -1.74 -3.49
N GLY A 282 -2.01 -2.98 -3.10
CA GLY A 282 -2.84 -3.92 -3.86
C GLY A 282 -2.07 -4.59 -5.01
N ASN A 283 -2.80 -5.14 -5.98
CA ASN A 283 -2.30 -5.91 -7.11
C ASN A 283 -1.39 -7.08 -6.68
N VAL A 284 -0.07 -6.94 -6.58
CA VAL A 284 0.79 -7.97 -5.98
C VAL A 284 1.54 -7.45 -4.76
N TRP A 285 1.90 -8.38 -3.86
CA TRP A 285 2.87 -8.08 -2.83
C TRP A 285 4.20 -7.72 -3.47
N GLU A 286 4.97 -6.86 -2.84
CA GLU A 286 6.26 -6.42 -3.37
C GLU A 286 7.40 -6.74 -2.41
N TRP A 287 8.40 -7.48 -2.89
CA TRP A 287 9.65 -7.70 -2.17
C TRP A 287 10.41 -6.40 -1.89
N THR A 288 11.06 -6.34 -0.73
CA THR A 288 12.00 -5.28 -0.35
C THR A 288 13.35 -5.89 0.07
N ALA A 289 14.40 -5.10 0.16
CA ALA A 289 15.75 -5.59 0.47
C ALA A 289 15.90 -6.12 1.91
N ASP A 290 15.10 -5.59 2.84
CA ASP A 290 15.27 -5.77 4.28
C ASP A 290 14.96 -7.20 4.75
N LEU A 291 15.72 -7.64 5.75
CA LEU A 291 15.34 -8.79 6.57
C LEU A 291 14.12 -8.41 7.42
N TRP A 292 13.20 -9.36 7.60
CA TRP A 292 12.08 -9.20 8.53
C TRP A 292 12.53 -8.93 9.96
N GLN A 293 13.56 -9.69 10.37
CA GLN A 293 14.25 -9.54 11.64
C GLN A 293 15.71 -9.23 11.36
N GLU A 294 16.15 -8.06 11.82
CA GLU A 294 17.55 -7.66 11.71
C GLU A 294 18.47 -8.69 12.37
N GLY A 295 19.57 -9.02 11.70
CA GLY A 295 20.53 -10.02 12.18
C GLY A 295 20.09 -11.47 12.05
N ASP A 296 18.97 -11.78 11.36
CA ASP A 296 18.62 -13.15 11.02
C ASP A 296 19.71 -13.76 10.10
N THR A 297 20.35 -14.83 10.60
CA THR A 297 21.43 -15.57 9.94
C THR A 297 21.00 -16.99 9.58
N SER A 298 19.70 -17.29 9.67
CA SER A 298 19.18 -18.57 9.20
C SER A 298 19.47 -18.78 7.71
N PRO A 299 19.50 -20.03 7.21
CA PRO A 299 19.81 -20.30 5.80
C PRO A 299 18.84 -19.66 4.80
N ASN A 300 17.55 -19.63 5.14
CA ASN A 300 16.48 -19.04 4.33
C ASN A 300 15.75 -17.98 5.19
N PRO A 301 16.41 -16.83 5.44
CA PRO A 301 15.86 -15.83 6.31
C PRO A 301 14.59 -15.22 5.75
N ASN A 302 13.76 -14.69 6.63
CA ASN A 302 12.56 -13.99 6.19
C ASN A 302 12.91 -12.60 5.66
N ARG A 303 12.40 -12.25 4.48
CA ARG A 303 12.51 -10.92 3.86
C ARG A 303 11.19 -10.18 3.95
N VAL A 304 11.28 -8.86 4.07
CA VAL A 304 10.10 -8.01 4.14
C VAL A 304 9.44 -7.91 2.77
N LYS A 305 8.10 -8.04 2.76
CA LYS A 305 7.25 -7.67 1.63
C LYS A 305 6.19 -6.65 2.06
N LYS A 306 5.78 -5.78 1.14
CA LYS A 306 4.89 -4.64 1.40
C LYS A 306 3.74 -4.58 0.39
N GLY A 307 2.73 -3.74 0.68
CA GLY A 307 1.68 -3.35 -0.29
C GLY A 307 0.38 -4.14 -0.26
N GLY A 308 0.40 -5.41 0.17
CA GLY A 308 -0.77 -6.27 0.01
C GLY A 308 -0.89 -6.80 -1.42
N SER A 309 -2.04 -7.31 -1.82
CA SER A 309 -2.28 -7.88 -3.16
C SER A 309 -3.77 -7.90 -3.48
N TYR A 310 -4.13 -8.32 -4.69
CA TYR A 310 -5.51 -8.56 -5.17
C TYR A 310 -6.29 -9.54 -4.26
N LEU A 311 -5.60 -10.36 -3.46
CA LEU A 311 -6.22 -11.27 -2.50
C LEU A 311 -6.50 -10.63 -1.14
N CYS A 312 -6.03 -9.41 -0.87
CA CYS A 312 -6.19 -8.81 0.46
C CYS A 312 -7.61 -8.30 0.68
N HIS A 313 -8.15 -8.57 1.87
CA HIS A 313 -9.47 -8.11 2.30
C HIS A 313 -9.41 -7.69 3.77
N GLN A 314 -10.24 -6.71 4.17
CA GLN A 314 -10.23 -6.20 5.55
C GLN A 314 -10.51 -7.28 6.59
N SER A 315 -11.29 -8.32 6.24
CA SER A 315 -11.68 -9.39 7.17
C SER A 315 -10.55 -10.31 7.62
N TYR A 316 -9.44 -10.39 6.89
CA TYR A 316 -8.35 -11.32 7.23
C TYR A 316 -6.93 -10.74 6.99
N CYS A 317 -6.75 -9.96 5.92
CA CYS A 317 -5.47 -9.40 5.53
C CYS A 317 -5.65 -7.92 5.19
N PHE A 318 -5.80 -7.10 6.23
CA PHE A 318 -5.85 -5.65 6.09
C PHE A 318 -4.45 -5.04 5.91
N ARG A 319 -3.71 -5.53 4.90
CA ARG A 319 -2.31 -5.13 4.62
C ARG A 319 -2.11 -4.29 3.36
N TYR A 320 -3.20 -3.82 2.74
CA TYR A 320 -3.16 -2.81 1.67
C TYR A 320 -3.00 -1.38 2.23
N ARG A 321 -2.15 -1.20 3.25
CA ARG A 321 -1.83 0.08 3.89
C ARG A 321 -0.33 0.31 3.78
N CYS A 322 0.13 1.56 3.65
CA CYS A 322 1.57 1.83 3.50
C CYS A 322 2.41 1.33 4.69
N ALA A 323 1.89 1.48 5.92
CA ALA A 323 2.56 1.03 7.14
C ALA A 323 2.55 -0.50 7.31
N ALA A 324 1.64 -1.20 6.63
CA ALA A 324 1.54 -2.65 6.76
C ALA A 324 2.79 -3.32 6.21
N ARG A 325 3.14 -4.44 6.82
CA ARG A 325 4.30 -5.25 6.46
C ARG A 325 4.01 -6.72 6.70
N SER A 326 4.68 -7.56 5.94
CA SER A 326 4.65 -9.01 6.10
C SER A 326 5.98 -9.56 5.61
N GLN A 327 6.10 -10.88 5.57
CA GLN A 327 7.33 -11.57 5.27
C GLN A 327 7.09 -12.94 4.68
N ASN A 328 8.12 -13.44 4.01
CA ASN A 328 8.27 -14.80 3.57
C ASN A 328 9.76 -15.13 3.59
N THR A 329 10.13 -16.42 3.59
CA THR A 329 11.52 -16.82 3.33
C THR A 329 11.95 -16.32 1.95
N ASP A 330 13.22 -15.97 1.79
CA ASP A 330 13.76 -15.42 0.55
C ASP A 330 13.64 -16.35 -0.67
N ASP A 331 13.46 -17.65 -0.43
CA ASP A 331 13.20 -18.68 -1.45
C ASP A 331 11.72 -18.93 -1.76
N SER A 332 10.79 -18.29 -1.04
CA SER A 332 9.35 -18.43 -1.27
C SER A 332 8.91 -17.75 -2.56
N SER A 333 7.92 -18.33 -3.25
CA SER A 333 7.26 -17.73 -4.41
C SER A 333 5.75 -18.00 -4.38
N ALA A 334 4.92 -17.07 -4.85
CA ALA A 334 3.46 -17.24 -4.87
C ALA A 334 2.80 -16.43 -5.99
N GLY A 335 1.58 -16.83 -6.38
CA GLY A 335 0.82 -16.19 -7.48
C GLY A 335 0.32 -14.76 -7.19
N ASN A 336 0.58 -14.22 -6.00
CA ASN A 336 0.24 -12.85 -5.62
C ASN A 336 1.45 -12.04 -5.11
N LEU A 337 2.67 -12.45 -5.45
CA LEU A 337 3.93 -11.87 -4.97
C LEU A 337 4.87 -11.60 -6.14
N GLY A 338 5.20 -10.32 -6.32
CA GLY A 338 6.15 -9.78 -7.29
C GLY A 338 7.07 -8.76 -6.63
N PHE A 339 7.49 -7.74 -7.40
CA PHE A 339 8.40 -6.70 -6.93
C PHE A 339 8.46 -5.50 -7.90
N ARG A 340 9.07 -4.42 -7.44
CA ARG A 340 9.53 -3.28 -8.25
C ARG A 340 10.97 -2.93 -7.85
N CYS A 341 11.73 -2.28 -8.73
CA CYS A 341 13.10 -1.90 -8.42
C CYS A 341 13.23 -0.43 -8.00
N ALA A 342 14.36 -0.10 -7.37
CA ALA A 342 14.82 1.23 -7.03
C ALA A 342 16.26 1.43 -7.47
N LYS A 343 16.72 2.68 -7.50
CA LYS A 343 18.08 3.06 -7.88
C LYS A 343 18.51 4.32 -7.13
N ASP A 344 19.77 4.40 -6.74
CA ASP A 344 20.31 5.62 -6.12
C ASP A 344 20.29 6.78 -7.12
N ALA A 345 20.07 8.01 -6.63
CA ALA A 345 20.02 9.21 -7.46
C ALA A 345 21.38 9.82 -7.81
#